data_AF-A0A119AXE9-F1
#
_entry.id   AF-A0A119AXE9-F1
#
_cell.length_a   1.000
_cell.length_b   1.000
_cell.length_c   1.000
_cell.angle_alpha   90.00
_cell.angle_beta   90.00
_cell.angle_gamma   90.00
#
_symmetry.space_group_name_H-M   'P 1'
#
loop_
_entity.id
_entity.type
_entity.pdbx_description
1 polymer ?
#
loop_
_entity_poly.entity_id
_entity_poly.type
_entity_poly.pdbx_seq_one_letter_code
_entity_poly.pdbx_strand_id
1 'polypeptide(L)'
;MSDLITLAQAKAQLRITDTDSDTELADLIMAASAIVVGYLKTEAAATYTAATVPAHIRTSVLLVLASLYEDREGANDPIGPAVQSLLMRDRDPALV
;
A
#
# COMPACT_ATOMS: atom_id res chain seq x y z
N MET A 1 12.12 1.95 5.52
CA MET A 1 11.62 1.25 4.29
C MET A 1 11.24 2.32 3.28
N SER A 2 11.34 2.06 1.98
CA SER A 2 11.00 3.04 0.95
C SER A 2 9.49 3.14 0.72
N ASP A 3 8.98 4.35 0.50
CA ASP A 3 7.59 4.56 0.12
C ASP A 3 7.33 4.08 -1.32
N LEU A 4 6.27 3.29 -1.49
CA LEU A 4 5.89 2.74 -2.80
C LEU A 4 4.92 3.64 -3.56
N ILE A 5 4.40 4.69 -2.93
CA ILE A 5 3.55 5.71 -3.54
C ILE A 5 3.95 7.10 -3.03
N THR A 6 3.61 8.12 -3.81
CA THR A 6 3.80 9.52 -3.42
C THR A 6 2.61 10.06 -2.63
N LEU A 7 2.83 11.12 -1.86
CA LEU A 7 1.75 11.86 -1.19
C LEU A 7 0.66 12.33 -2.17
N ALA A 8 1.04 12.78 -3.36
CA ALA A 8 0.09 13.19 -4.39
C ALA A 8 -0.81 12.03 -4.85
N GLN A 9 -0.27 10.81 -4.99
CA GLN A 9 -1.04 9.62 -5.34
C GLN A 9 -1.99 9.21 -4.20
N ALA A 10 -1.56 9.28 -2.95
CA ALA A 10 -2.40 9.01 -1.79
C ALA A 10 -3.57 10.01 -1.69
N LYS A 11 -3.30 11.31 -1.84
CA LYS A 11 -4.32 12.37 -1.83
C LYS A 11 -5.32 12.21 -2.97
N ALA A 12 -4.84 11.88 -4.17
CA ALA A 12 -5.71 11.60 -5.31
C ALA A 12 -6.63 10.39 -5.04
N GLN A 13 -6.13 9.33 -4.42
CA GLN A 13 -6.91 8.14 -4.05
C GLN A 13 -8.01 8.46 -3.02
N LEU A 14 -7.68 9.26 -2.01
CA LEU A 14 -8.58 9.63 -0.92
C LEU A 14 -9.45 10.88 -1.22
N ARG A 15 -9.26 11.50 -2.38
CA ARG A 15 -9.93 12.74 -2.79
C ARG A 15 -9.69 13.92 -1.82
N ILE A 16 -8.49 13.98 -1.24
CA ILE A 16 -8.05 15.06 -0.35
C ILE A 16 -7.37 16.16 -1.19
N THR A 17 -7.71 17.42 -0.92
CA THR A 17 -7.20 18.57 -1.71
C THR A 17 -6.45 19.61 -0.88
N ASP A 18 -6.69 19.68 0.42
CA ASP A 18 -5.94 20.50 1.39
C ASP A 18 -4.64 19.82 1.84
N THR A 19 -3.95 20.40 2.81
CA THR A 19 -2.66 19.92 3.34
C THR A 19 -2.71 19.53 4.82
N ASP A 20 -3.88 19.58 5.45
CA ASP A 20 -4.00 19.48 6.92
C ASP A 20 -3.66 18.06 7.41
N SER A 21 -3.95 17.06 6.58
CA SER A 21 -3.66 15.65 6.85
C SER A 21 -2.32 15.16 6.26
N ASP A 22 -1.47 16.03 5.70
CA ASP A 22 -0.26 15.58 4.98
C ASP A 22 0.69 14.76 5.88
N THR A 23 0.78 15.10 7.17
CA THR A 23 1.60 14.34 8.14
C THR A 23 1.01 12.96 8.41
N GLU A 24 -0.30 12.87 8.65
CA GLU A 24 -1.00 11.60 8.87
C GLU A 24 -0.93 10.71 7.62
N LEU A 25 -1.07 11.30 6.44
CA LEU A 25 -0.96 10.57 5.18
C LEU A 25 0.45 10.04 4.93
N ALA A 26 1.50 10.77 5.34
CA ALA A 26 2.86 10.27 5.24
C ALA A 26 3.05 8.99 6.08
N ASP A 27 2.52 8.96 7.30
CA ASP A 27 2.57 7.79 8.17
C ASP A 27 1.77 6.61 7.59
N LEU A 28 0.58 6.88 7.03
CA LEU A 28 -0.25 5.87 6.37
C LEU A 28 0.40 5.31 5.09
N ILE A 29 1.09 6.14 4.31
CA ILE A 29 1.84 5.70 3.13
C ILE A 29 2.94 4.72 3.52
N MET A 30 3.70 5.05 4.57
CA MET A 30 4.76 4.20 5.09
C MET A 30 4.18 2.87 5.60
N ALA A 31 3.08 2.92 6.36
CA ALA A 31 2.40 1.73 6.88
C ALA A 31 1.85 0.84 5.74
N ALA A 32 1.13 1.42 4.79
CA ALA A 32 0.55 0.69 3.67
C ALA A 32 1.63 0.03 2.79
N SER A 33 2.73 0.75 2.54
CA SER A 33 3.89 0.20 1.84
C SER A 33 4.45 -1.01 2.60
N ALA A 34 4.60 -0.90 3.92
CA ALA A 34 5.21 -1.95 4.74
C ALA A 34 4.35 -3.22 4.79
N ILE A 35 3.03 -3.06 4.89
CA ILE A 35 2.10 -4.19 4.86
C ILE A 35 2.20 -4.93 3.52
N VAL A 36 2.22 -4.21 2.39
CA VAL A 36 2.34 -4.82 1.06
C VAL A 36 3.68 -5.53 0.86
N VAL A 37 4.79 -4.90 1.24
CA VAL A 37 6.12 -5.55 1.17
C VAL A 37 6.16 -6.80 2.06
N GLY A 38 5.61 -6.72 3.27
CA GLY A 38 5.51 -7.85 4.19
C GLY A 38 4.63 -8.99 3.65
N TYR A 39 3.57 -8.67 2.90
CA TYR A 39 2.73 -9.67 2.25
C TYR A 39 3.48 -10.45 1.16
N LEU A 40 4.28 -9.75 0.35
CA LEU A 40 5.01 -10.32 -0.78
C LEU A 40 6.12 -11.28 -0.35
N LYS A 41 6.74 -11.07 0.82
CA LYS A 41 7.78 -11.95 1.38
C LYS A 41 8.97 -12.22 0.43
N THR A 42 9.27 -11.27 -0.46
CA THR A 42 10.39 -11.37 -1.41
C THR A 42 11.35 -10.20 -1.23
N GLU A 43 12.66 -10.46 -1.33
CA GLU A 43 13.71 -9.45 -1.25
C GLU A 43 13.57 -8.38 -2.35
N ALA A 44 13.03 -8.75 -3.53
CA ALA A 44 12.79 -7.81 -4.61
C ALA A 44 11.83 -6.69 -4.19
N ALA A 45 10.84 -7.00 -3.35
CA ALA A 45 9.85 -6.04 -2.87
C ALA A 45 10.47 -4.95 -1.99
N ALA A 46 11.52 -5.27 -1.24
CA ALA A 46 12.23 -4.31 -0.40
C ALA A 46 13.01 -3.26 -1.21
N THR A 47 13.28 -3.51 -2.50
CA THR A 47 14.02 -2.60 -3.38
C THR A 47 13.13 -1.65 -4.17
N TYR A 48 11.81 -1.84 -4.13
CA TYR A 48 10.89 -0.97 -4.86
C TYR A 48 10.82 0.44 -4.26
N THR A 49 10.52 1.39 -5.15
CA THR A 49 10.28 2.80 -4.83
C THR A 49 9.04 3.26 -5.55
N ALA A 50 8.51 4.44 -5.22
CA ALA A 50 7.40 5.04 -5.98
C ALA A 50 7.64 5.16 -7.49
N ALA A 51 8.90 5.24 -7.93
CA ALA A 51 9.27 5.29 -9.35
C ALA A 51 9.36 3.91 -10.01
N THR A 52 9.81 2.89 -9.28
CA THR A 52 10.14 1.57 -9.83
C THR A 52 9.11 0.49 -9.54
N VAL A 53 8.17 0.74 -8.63
CA VAL A 53 7.16 -0.25 -8.22
C VAL A 53 6.25 -0.64 -9.41
N PRO A 54 6.03 -1.95 -9.64
CA PRO A 54 5.06 -2.43 -10.61
C PRO A 54 3.65 -1.88 -10.35
N ALA A 55 2.89 -1.67 -11.43
CA ALA A 55 1.58 -1.01 -11.36
C ALA A 55 0.57 -1.74 -10.46
N HIS A 56 0.52 -3.08 -10.50
CA HIS A 56 -0.40 -3.87 -9.66
C HIS A 56 -0.03 -3.80 -8.17
N ILE A 57 1.27 -3.79 -7.83
CA ILE A 57 1.73 -3.59 -6.45
C ILE A 57 1.38 -2.18 -5.97
N ARG A 58 1.59 -1.16 -6.80
CA ARG A 58 1.20 0.23 -6.52
C ARG A 58 -0.29 0.34 -6.21
N THR A 59 -1.14 -0.28 -7.04
CA THR A 59 -2.59 -0.31 -6.83
C THR A 59 -2.94 -0.98 -5.49
N SER A 60 -2.28 -2.08 -5.15
CA SER A 60 -2.47 -2.74 -3.85
C SER A 60 -2.12 -1.84 -2.67
N VAL A 61 -1.03 -1.06 -2.75
CA VAL A 61 -0.66 -0.09 -1.71
C VAL A 61 -1.73 0.98 -1.56
N LEU A 62 -2.31 1.47 -2.66
CA LEU A 62 -3.40 2.46 -2.62
C LEU A 62 -4.68 1.89 -1.99
N LEU A 63 -5.00 0.62 -2.24
CA LEU A 63 -6.16 -0.06 -1.63
C LEU A 63 -5.95 -0.29 -0.14
N VAL A 64 -4.76 -0.72 0.27
CA VAL A 64 -4.37 -0.87 1.69
C VAL A 64 -4.45 0.48 2.40
N LEU A 65 -3.90 1.54 1.79
CA LEU A 65 -3.96 2.90 2.33
C LEU A 65 -5.40 3.38 2.53
N ALA A 66 -6.28 3.15 1.55
CA ALA A 66 -7.70 3.49 1.68
C ALA A 66 -8.36 2.73 2.83
N SER A 67 -8.05 1.45 3.00
CA SER A 67 -8.57 0.65 4.11
C SER A 67 -8.12 1.19 5.47
N LEU A 68 -6.83 1.53 5.63
CA LEU A 68 -6.30 2.06 6.88
C LEU A 68 -6.86 3.46 7.20
N TYR A 69 -7.10 4.27 6.18
CA TYR A 69 -7.66 5.61 6.36
C TYR A 69 -9.13 5.59 6.84
N GLU A 70 -9.93 4.70 6.24
CA GLU A 70 -11.36 4.54 6.55
C GLU A 70 -11.59 3.79 7.87
N ASP A 71 -10.79 2.76 8.17
CA ASP A 71 -10.92 1.92 9.36
C ASP A 71 -9.77 2.12 10.35
N ARG A 72 -9.89 3.20 11.14
CA ARG A 72 -8.90 3.57 12.16
C ARG A 72 -8.92 2.68 13.39
N GLU A 73 -10.00 1.93 13.61
CA GLU A 73 -10.16 1.03 14.75
C GLU A 73 -9.58 -0.36 14.49
N GLY A 74 -9.28 -0.68 13.22
CA GLY A 74 -8.69 -1.95 12.80
C GLY A 74 -9.69 -3.10 12.85
N ALA A 75 -10.97 -2.83 12.56
CA ALA A 75 -12.01 -3.85 12.51
C ALA A 75 -11.87 -4.79 11.29
N ASN A 76 -11.18 -4.34 10.24
CA ASN A 76 -11.01 -5.03 8.97
C ASN A 76 -9.53 -5.29 8.66
N ASP A 77 -9.27 -6.41 7.98
CA ASP A 77 -7.94 -6.69 7.43
C ASP A 77 -7.67 -5.78 6.21
N PRO A 78 -6.61 -4.95 6.23
CA PRO A 78 -6.26 -4.13 5.07
C PRO A 78 -5.84 -4.95 3.85
N ILE A 79 -5.45 -6.22 4.02
CA ILE A 79 -5.23 -7.17 2.93
C ILE A 79 -6.56 -7.84 2.56
N GLY A 80 -7.44 -7.06 1.96
CA GLY A 80 -8.72 -7.54 1.45
C GLY A 80 -8.59 -8.46 0.20
N PRO A 81 -9.69 -9.09 -0.24
CA PRO A 81 -9.69 -10.03 -1.37
C PRO A 81 -9.12 -9.47 -2.68
N ALA A 82 -9.34 -8.17 -2.95
CA ALA A 82 -8.80 -7.50 -4.12
C ALA A 82 -7.27 -7.40 -4.07
N VAL A 83 -6.71 -7.02 -2.92
CA VAL A 83 -5.26 -6.94 -2.71
C VAL A 83 -4.62 -8.32 -2.84
N GLN A 84 -5.23 -9.34 -2.24
CA GLN A 84 -4.79 -10.73 -2.38
C GLN A 84 -4.80 -11.18 -3.85
N SER A 85 -5.88 -10.94 -4.60
CA SER A 85 -5.97 -11.33 -6.00
C SER A 85 -4.92 -10.66 -6.89
N LEU A 86 -4.56 -9.41 -6.58
CA LEU A 86 -3.50 -8.69 -7.28
C LEU A 86 -2.11 -9.26 -6.98
N LEU A 87 -1.82 -9.53 -5.70
CA LEU A 87 -0.46 -9.82 -5.21
C LEU A 87 -0.12 -11.32 -5.11
N MET A 88 -1.10 -12.23 -5.17
CA MET A 88 -0.86 -13.65 -4.91
C MET A 88 0.22 -14.26 -5.82
N ARG A 89 0.35 -13.73 -7.05
CA ARG A 89 1.32 -14.18 -8.06
C ARG A 89 2.76 -13.74 -7.78
N ASP A 90 2.91 -12.66 -7.01
CA ASP A 90 4.19 -12.02 -6.72
C ASP A 90 4.73 -12.40 -5.33
N ARG A 91 3.93 -13.13 -4.56
CA ARG A 91 4.27 -13.59 -3.20
C ARG A 91 5.23 -14.79 -3.24
N ASP A 92 6.16 -14.86 -2.30
CA ASP A 92 7.09 -15.98 -2.11
C ASP A 92 6.83 -16.78 -0.80
N PRO A 93 6.63 -18.11 -0.84
CA PRO A 93 6.32 -18.88 -2.04
C PRO A 93 4.95 -18.48 -2.60
N ALA A 94 4.84 -18.55 -3.92
CA ALA A 94 3.55 -18.44 -4.59
C ALA A 94 2.68 -19.60 -4.10
N LEU A 95 1.49 -19.32 -3.60
CA LEU A 95 0.55 -20.38 -3.21
C LEU A 95 0.09 -21.08 -4.50
N VAL A 96 0.56 -22.32 -4.69
CA VAL A 96 0.10 -23.26 -5.73
C VAL A 96 -1.16 -24.00 -5.29
#